data_AF-A0A4Q3YRC6-F1
#
_entry.id   AF-A0A4Q3YRC6-F1
#
_cell.length_a   1.000
_cell.length_b   1.000
_cell.length_c   1.000
_cell.angle_alpha   90.00
_cell.angle_beta   90.00
_cell.angle_gamma   90.00
#
_symmetry.space_group_name_H-M   'P 1'
#
loop_
_entity.id
_entity.type
_entity.pdbx_description
1 polymer ?
#
loop_
_entity_poly.entity_id
_entity_poly.type
_entity_poly.pdbx_seq_one_letter_code
_entity_poly.pdbx_strand_id
1 'polypeptide(L)'
;MVSKHAWLRRHYMGLVEPRDGFEKSLAMMLSGWALYADCHWETYGSSICKDYVLGPCWESIGDGLRGVLNGELGRLDGGILSAFLDARVRENEGDDRS
;
A
#
# COMPACT_ATOMS: atom_id res chain seq x y z
N MET A 1 -5.91 -10.29 28.26
CA MET A 1 -4.80 -10.55 27.33
C MET A 1 -5.41 -10.83 25.95
N VAL A 2 -5.37 -9.87 25.01
CA VAL A 2 -5.93 -10.06 23.67
C VAL A 2 -4.98 -10.97 22.88
N SER A 3 -5.43 -12.16 22.48
CA SER A 3 -4.60 -13.12 21.74
C SER A 3 -4.13 -12.50 20.42
N LYS A 4 -2.82 -12.57 20.12
CA LYS A 4 -2.20 -12.09 18.87
C LYS A 4 -2.94 -12.56 17.61
N HIS A 5 -3.60 -13.72 17.68
CA HIS A 5 -4.38 -14.31 16.59
C HIS A 5 -5.69 -13.55 16.30
N ALA A 6 -6.29 -12.90 17.30
CA ALA A 6 -7.57 -12.21 17.14
C ALA A 6 -7.40 -10.87 16.40
N TRP A 7 -6.32 -10.13 16.69
CA TRP A 7 -6.00 -8.90 15.99
C TRP A 7 -5.65 -9.16 14.52
N LEU A 8 -4.77 -10.13 14.24
CA LEU A 8 -4.35 -10.46 12.87
C LEU A 8 -5.54 -10.90 12.01
N ARG A 9 -6.46 -11.68 12.59
CA ARG A 9 -7.70 -12.08 11.93
C ARG A 9 -8.58 -10.88 11.59
N ARG A 10 -8.72 -9.89 12.49
CA ARG A 10 -9.51 -8.67 12.21
C ARG A 10 -8.90 -7.84 11.09
N HIS A 11 -7.57 -7.71 11.10
CA HIS A 11 -6.83 -7.03 10.04
C HIS A 11 -7.05 -7.71 8.68
N TYR A 12 -6.83 -9.02 8.62
CA TYR A 12 -7.04 -9.81 7.40
C TYR A 12 -8.48 -9.69 6.88
N MET A 13 -9.47 -9.80 7.77
CA MET A 13 -10.88 -9.61 7.41
C MET A 13 -11.18 -8.19 6.94
N GLY A 14 -10.49 -7.17 7.44
CA GLY A 14 -10.60 -5.79 6.96
C GLY A 14 -10.05 -5.61 5.54
N LEU A 15 -9.13 -6.47 5.08
CA LEU A 15 -8.58 -6.45 3.73
C LEU A 15 -9.40 -7.29 2.74
N VAL A 16 -9.83 -8.49 3.15
CA VAL A 16 -10.58 -9.41 2.27
C VAL A 16 -12.06 -9.04 2.19
N GLU A 17 -12.64 -8.59 3.31
CA GLU A 17 -14.04 -8.18 3.43
C GLU A 17 -14.13 -6.81 4.13
N PRO A 18 -13.64 -5.74 3.47
CA PRO A 18 -13.69 -4.40 4.04
C PRO A 18 -15.15 -3.97 4.22
N ARG A 19 -15.43 -3.35 5.37
CA ARG A 19 -16.74 -2.69 5.58
C ARG A 19 -16.81 -1.42 4.75
N ASP A 20 -18.02 -1.04 4.36
CA ASP A 20 -18.27 0.25 3.73
C ASP A 20 -17.76 1.41 4.61
N GLY A 21 -17.38 2.52 3.98
CA GLY A 21 -16.74 3.65 4.65
C GLY A 21 -15.21 3.63 4.50
N PHE A 22 -14.49 3.88 5.59
CA PHE A 22 -13.04 4.06 5.57
C PHE A 22 -12.26 2.79 5.19
N GLU A 23 -12.66 1.61 5.69
CA GLU A 23 -11.96 0.34 5.39
C GLU A 23 -11.96 0.05 3.88
N LYS A 24 -13.14 0.10 3.24
CA LYS A 24 -13.28 -0.15 1.80
C LYS A 24 -12.60 0.91 0.97
N SER A 25 -12.71 2.18 1.35
CA SER A 25 -12.04 3.28 0.65
C SER A 25 -10.51 3.12 0.71
N LEU A 26 -9.96 2.82 1.89
CA LEU A 26 -8.53 2.57 2.08
C LEU A 26 -8.05 1.36 1.28
N ALA A 27 -8.77 0.24 1.35
CA ALA A 27 -8.44 -0.96 0.57
C ALA A 27 -8.42 -0.65 -0.93
N MET A 28 -9.44 0.05 -1.45
CA MET A 28 -9.50 0.44 -2.87
C MET A 28 -8.36 1.37 -3.29
N MET A 29 -7.99 2.36 -2.47
CA MET A 29 -6.87 3.25 -2.77
C MET A 29 -5.54 2.49 -2.82
N LEU A 30 -5.28 1.62 -1.82
CA LEU A 30 -4.06 0.83 -1.76
C LEU A 30 -3.97 -0.18 -2.91
N SER A 31 -5.06 -0.88 -3.21
CA SER A 31 -5.12 -1.82 -4.33
C SER A 31 -4.98 -1.12 -5.68
N GLY A 32 -5.65 0.01 -5.88
CA GLY A 32 -5.56 0.78 -7.12
C GLY A 32 -4.16 1.36 -7.36
N TRP A 33 -3.52 1.86 -6.30
CA TRP A 33 -2.13 2.30 -6.36
C TRP A 33 -1.22 1.13 -6.75
N ALA A 34 -1.25 0.01 -6.03
CA ALA A 34 -0.42 -1.16 -6.34
C ALA A 34 -0.64 -1.70 -7.77
N LEU A 35 -1.89 -1.80 -8.21
CA LEU A 35 -2.27 -2.23 -9.55
C LEU A 35 -1.70 -1.31 -10.64
N TYR A 36 -1.64 0.00 -10.38
CA TYR A 36 -1.06 0.94 -11.34
C TYR A 36 0.43 0.63 -11.60
N ALA A 37 1.21 0.33 -10.57
CA ALA A 37 2.61 -0.09 -10.74
C ALA A 37 2.73 -1.42 -11.50
N ASP A 38 1.83 -2.38 -11.25
CA ASP A 38 1.82 -3.65 -11.99
C ASP A 38 1.53 -3.41 -13.48
N CYS A 39 0.50 -2.63 -13.81
CA CYS A 39 0.20 -2.27 -15.20
C CYS A 39 1.35 -1.51 -15.87
N HIS A 40 2.06 -0.65 -15.13
CA HIS A 40 3.26 0.02 -15.66
C HIS A 40 4.36 -0.99 -16.01
N TRP A 41 4.66 -1.93 -15.10
CA TRP A 41 5.63 -3.00 -15.35
C TRP A 41 5.24 -3.86 -16.54
N GLU A 42 3.98 -4.29 -16.64
CA GLU A 42 3.46 -5.08 -17.76
C GLU A 42 3.60 -4.34 -19.10
N THR A 43 3.43 -3.01 -19.09
CA THR A 43 3.48 -2.18 -20.30
C THR A 43 4.91 -1.90 -20.75
N TYR A 44 5.81 -1.58 -19.82
CA TYR A 44 7.13 -1.05 -20.12
C TYR A 44 8.30 -1.99 -19.75
N GLY A 45 8.03 -3.07 -19.03
CA GLY A 45 9.05 -4.01 -18.54
C GLY A 45 10.00 -3.41 -17.49
N SER A 46 9.61 -2.28 -16.87
CA SER A 46 10.41 -1.55 -15.89
C SER A 46 9.56 -1.02 -14.74
N SER A 47 10.20 -0.81 -13.60
CA SER A 47 9.54 -0.20 -12.45
C SER A 47 9.24 1.27 -12.70
N ILE A 48 8.18 1.77 -12.07
CA ILE A 48 7.70 3.14 -12.28
C ILE A 48 8.71 4.21 -11.89
N CYS A 49 9.59 3.95 -10.92
CA CYS A 49 10.62 4.93 -10.54
C CYS A 49 11.83 4.96 -11.49
N LYS A 50 11.97 3.99 -12.40
CA LYS A 50 13.10 3.92 -13.35
C LYS A 50 12.91 4.76 -14.61
N ASP A 51 11.73 5.32 -14.83
CA ASP A 51 11.44 6.18 -15.98
C ASP A 51 11.88 7.64 -15.78
N TYR A 52 12.33 8.00 -14.56
CA TYR A 52 12.73 9.34 -14.10
C TYR A 52 11.67 10.45 -14.27
N VAL A 53 10.43 10.10 -14.61
CA VAL A 53 9.33 11.04 -14.84
C VAL A 53 8.23 10.84 -13.82
N LEU A 54 7.78 9.59 -13.63
CA LEU A 54 6.65 9.27 -12.76
C LEU A 54 7.06 8.93 -11.33
N GLY A 55 8.32 8.55 -11.09
CA GLY A 55 8.86 8.22 -9.77
C GLY A 55 8.50 9.21 -8.64
N PRO A 56 8.80 10.52 -8.79
CA PRO A 56 8.47 11.50 -7.74
C PRO A 56 6.97 11.63 -7.46
N CYS A 57 6.13 11.52 -8.49
CA CYS A 57 4.67 11.54 -8.32
C CYS A 57 4.18 10.26 -7.63
N TRP A 58 4.74 9.11 -8.00
CA TRP A 58 4.44 7.82 -7.40
C TRP A 58 4.77 7.77 -5.91
N GLU A 59 5.96 8.24 -5.53
CA GLU A 59 6.40 8.36 -4.13
C GLU A 59 5.50 9.30 -3.34
N SER A 60 5.15 10.46 -3.91
CA SER A 60 4.27 11.43 -3.25
C SER A 60 2.87 10.87 -2.96
N ILE A 61 2.33 10.03 -3.85
CA ILE A 61 1.09 9.30 -3.57
C ILE A 61 1.28 8.33 -2.41
N GLY A 62 2.39 7.58 -2.38
CA GLY A 62 2.73 6.69 -1.27
C GLY A 62 2.80 7.42 0.07
N ASP A 63 3.45 8.58 0.12
CA ASP A 63 3.52 9.43 1.33
C ASP A 63 2.16 9.97 1.75
N GLY A 64 1.33 10.38 0.79
CA GLY A 64 -0.06 10.76 1.05
C GLY A 64 -0.85 9.62 1.68
N LEU A 65 -0.72 8.41 1.15
CA LEU A 65 -1.37 7.21 1.69
C LEU A 65 -0.86 6.89 3.10
N ARG A 66 0.45 6.98 3.37
CA ARG A 66 1.01 6.86 4.73
C ARG A 66 0.39 7.88 5.68
N GLY A 67 0.18 9.11 5.23
CA GLY A 67 -0.52 10.15 5.99
C GLY A 67 -1.94 9.72 6.38
N VAL A 68 -2.71 9.20 5.42
CA VAL A 68 -4.08 8.70 5.67
C VAL A 68 -4.09 7.53 6.64
N LEU A 69 -3.05 6.70 6.67
CA LEU A 69 -2.94 5.60 7.62
C LEU A 69 -2.80 6.03 9.09
N ASN A 70 -2.56 7.32 9.36
CA ASN A 70 -2.64 7.90 10.72
C ASN A 70 -4.07 8.36 11.10
N GLY A 71 -5.04 8.20 10.20
CA GLY A 71 -6.43 8.61 10.38
C GLY A 71 -7.37 7.46 10.77
N GLU A 72 -8.58 7.46 10.20
CA GLU A 72 -9.58 6.43 10.49
C GLU A 72 -9.33 5.13 9.71
N LEU A 73 -8.98 4.07 10.45
CA LEU A 73 -8.60 2.77 9.89
C LEU A 73 -9.67 1.68 10.09
N GLY A 74 -10.62 1.88 11.00
CA GLY A 74 -11.54 0.83 11.43
C GLY A 74 -10.79 -0.37 12.02
N ARG A 75 -10.92 -1.54 11.37
CA ARG A 75 -10.23 -2.78 11.75
C ARG A 75 -8.83 -2.94 11.13
N LEU A 76 -8.46 -2.05 10.20
CA LEU A 76 -7.16 -2.10 9.55
C LEU A 76 -6.04 -1.73 10.52
N ASP A 77 -4.85 -2.27 10.25
CA ASP A 77 -3.66 -2.01 11.05
C ASP A 77 -2.75 -1.09 10.25
N GLY A 78 -2.63 0.16 10.69
CA GLY A 78 -1.86 1.18 9.99
C GLY A 78 -0.37 0.84 9.93
N GLY A 79 0.16 0.10 10.91
CA GLY A 79 1.56 -0.34 10.92
C GLY A 79 1.84 -1.37 9.85
N ILE A 80 0.97 -2.38 9.70
CA ILE A 80 1.10 -3.36 8.60
C ILE A 80 0.93 -2.68 7.24
N LEU A 81 -0.05 -1.79 7.10
CA LEU A 81 -0.30 -1.10 5.83
C LEU A 81 0.83 -0.14 5.48
N SER A 82 1.45 0.52 6.46
CA SER A 82 2.63 1.35 6.23
C SER A 82 3.82 0.49 5.79
N ALA A 83 4.02 -0.68 6.41
CA ALA A 83 5.07 -1.62 5.99
C ALA A 83 4.84 -2.13 4.55
N PHE A 84 3.57 -2.35 4.16
CA PHE A 84 3.20 -2.68 2.78
C PHE A 84 3.54 -1.54 1.81
N LEU A 85 3.22 -0.29 2.15
CA LEU A 85 3.58 0.88 1.34
C LEU A 85 5.10 0.98 1.16
N ASP A 86 5.86 0.80 2.25
CA ASP A 86 7.33 0.86 2.23
C ASP A 86 7.94 -0.25 1.37
N ALA A 87 7.42 -1.48 1.47
CA ALA A 87 7.86 -2.58 0.61
C ALA A 87 7.60 -2.22 -0.87
N ARG A 88 6.44 -1.65 -1.17
CA ARG A 88 6.07 -1.35 -2.55
C ARG A 88 6.86 -0.20 -3.15
N VAL A 89 7.20 0.82 -2.37
CA VAL A 89 8.12 1.89 -2.80
C VAL A 89 9.49 1.29 -3.11
N ARG A 90 10.07 0.49 -2.20
CA ARG A 90 11.39 -0.13 -2.40
C ARG A 90 11.47 -1.04 -3.61
N GLU A 91 10.44 -1.86 -3.84
CA GLU A 91 10.36 -2.71 -5.04
C GLU A 91 10.41 -1.88 -6.34
N ASN A 92 9.86 -0.66 -6.31
CA ASN A 92 9.79 0.19 -7.48
C ASN A 92 11.02 1.10 -7.65
N GLU A 93 11.69 1.46 -6.56
CA GLU A 93 12.99 2.14 -6.58
C GLU A 93 14.10 1.24 -7.15
N GLY A 94 14.03 -0.07 -6.88
CA GLY A 94 15.05 -1.03 -7.29
C GLY A 94 16.26 -1.01 -6.35
N ASP A 95 16.71 -2.20 -5.98
CA ASP A 95 17.90 -2.41 -5.14
C ASP A 95 19.16 -1.91 -5.86
N ASP A 96 19.61 -0.71 -5.49
CA ASP A 96 20.89 -0.10 -5.88
C ASP A 96 22.06 -0.71 -5.06
N ARG A 97 21.95 -1.97 -4.63
CA ARG A 97 23.02 -2.74 -3.99
C ARG A 97 23.30 -4.02 -4.77
N SER A 98 23.87 -3.85 -5.96
CA SER A 98 24.76 -4.87 -6.56
C SER A 98 26.16 -4.77 -5.96
#